data_AF-T1G0W2-F1
#
_entry.id   AF-T1G0W2-F1
#
_cell.length_a   1.000
_cell.length_b   1.000
_cell.length_c   1.000
_cell.angle_alpha   90.00
_cell.angle_beta   90.00
_cell.angle_gamma   90.00
#
_symmetry.space_group_name_H-M   'P 1'
#
loop_
_entity.id
_entity.type
_entity.pdbx_description
1 polymer ?
#
loop_
_entity_poly.entity_id
_entity_poly.type
_entity_poly.pdbx_seq_one_letter_code
_entity_poly.pdbx_strand_id
1 'polypeptide(L)'
;MKANDGFIFNDEQIACLCEVLLRSSDISPLYKLVPTLPERAMKVESVLKARAYLAFHSGSFKDLYKILEENQFTPSSHPSMQSLWTTAHYLEAERMRGRQLGAVGKYRIRRKYPLPRTIWDGEETSYCFKDRSRILLRDWYAKNQYPNPKEKRDLAKQTGLSSTQVSNWFKNRRQRDRTAADLGMFCLEFVCFVLRLYIFYVLY
;
A
#
# COMPACT_ATOMS: atom_id res chain seq x y z
N MET A 1 -17.57 -20.96 -38.00
CA MET A 1 -17.00 -22.27 -37.62
C MET A 1 -16.63 -22.21 -36.15
N LYS A 2 -17.41 -22.84 -35.27
CA LYS A 2 -17.05 -22.99 -33.85
C LYS A 2 -16.07 -24.15 -33.77
N ALA A 3 -14.80 -23.86 -33.47
CA ALA A 3 -13.81 -24.89 -33.23
C ALA A 3 -14.17 -25.61 -31.93
N ASN A 4 -14.20 -26.93 -32.03
CA ASN A 4 -14.64 -27.86 -31.01
C ASN A 4 -13.68 -27.88 -29.82
N ASP A 5 -14.29 -28.15 -28.68
CA ASP A 5 -13.78 -28.17 -27.31
C ASP A 5 -12.64 -29.20 -27.16
N GLY A 6 -11.40 -28.71 -26.98
CA GLY A 6 -10.19 -29.54 -26.91
C GLY A 6 -9.49 -29.50 -25.55
N PHE A 7 -10.15 -29.01 -24.51
CA PHE A 7 -9.57 -28.94 -23.17
C PHE A 7 -10.22 -30.00 -22.27
N ILE A 8 -9.60 -31.18 -22.22
CA ILE A 8 -10.09 -32.37 -21.48
C ILE A 8 -10.06 -32.16 -19.96
N PHE A 9 -9.33 -31.16 -19.47
CA PHE A 9 -9.16 -30.93 -18.06
C PHE A 9 -10.38 -30.23 -17.43
N ASN A 10 -10.79 -30.73 -16.27
CA ASN A 10 -11.78 -30.08 -15.42
C ASN A 10 -11.16 -28.89 -14.66
N ASP A 11 -11.99 -28.05 -14.03
CA ASP A 11 -11.52 -26.84 -13.35
C ASP A 11 -10.56 -27.15 -12.17
N GLU A 12 -10.76 -28.28 -11.49
CA GLU A 12 -9.89 -28.73 -10.39
C GLU A 12 -8.50 -29.16 -10.87
N GLN A 13 -8.43 -29.87 -11.99
CA GLN A 13 -7.19 -30.27 -12.64
C GLN A 13 -6.43 -29.06 -13.16
N ILE A 14 -7.13 -28.09 -13.76
CA ILE A 14 -6.55 -26.81 -14.19
C ILE A 14 -6.01 -26.05 -12.99
N ALA A 15 -6.76 -25.98 -11.89
CA ALA A 15 -6.33 -25.33 -10.66
C ALA A 15 -5.07 -25.98 -10.09
N CYS A 16 -5.08 -27.31 -9.96
CA CYS A 16 -3.94 -28.10 -9.47
C CYS A 16 -2.70 -27.86 -10.34
N LEU A 17 -2.84 -27.92 -11.66
CA LEU A 17 -1.74 -27.67 -12.60
C LEU A 17 -1.17 -26.24 -12.43
N CYS A 18 -2.03 -25.23 -12.32
CA CYS A 18 -1.58 -23.85 -12.09
C CYS A 18 -0.85 -23.70 -10.75
N GLU A 19 -1.33 -24.30 -9.66
CA GLU A 19 -0.67 -24.26 -8.36
C GLU A 19 0.71 -24.95 -8.38
N VAL A 20 0.83 -26.09 -9.06
CA VAL A 20 2.11 -26.80 -9.21
C VAL A 20 3.11 -25.94 -9.99
N LEU A 21 2.68 -25.34 -11.10
CA LEU A 21 3.54 -24.48 -11.91
C LEU A 21 3.91 -23.19 -11.18
N LEU A 22 3.02 -22.62 -10.37
CA LEU A 22 3.30 -21.44 -9.55
C LEU A 22 4.32 -21.70 -8.43
N ARG A 23 4.45 -22.95 -7.97
CA ARG A 23 5.50 -23.35 -7.01
C ARG A 23 6.85 -23.55 -7.66
N SER A 24 6.89 -23.73 -8.98
CA SER A 24 8.13 -23.88 -9.72
C SER A 24 8.78 -22.51 -9.95
N SER A 25 10.11 -22.47 -9.98
CA SER A 25 10.86 -21.23 -10.27
C SER A 25 10.78 -20.81 -11.74
N ASP A 26 10.28 -21.66 -12.63
CA ASP A 26 10.16 -21.40 -14.06
C ASP A 26 8.72 -21.03 -14.43
N ILE A 27 8.53 -19.80 -14.91
CA ILE A 27 7.22 -19.28 -15.31
C ILE A 27 6.90 -19.57 -16.79
N SER A 28 7.87 -20.06 -17.58
CA SER A 28 7.73 -20.30 -19.02
C SER A 28 6.56 -21.23 -19.38
N PRO A 29 6.28 -22.31 -18.62
CA PRO A 29 5.12 -23.17 -18.88
C PRO A 29 3.79 -22.44 -18.71
N LEU A 30 3.70 -21.50 -17.76
CA LEU A 30 2.47 -20.72 -17.53
C LEU A 30 2.15 -19.78 -18.70
N TYR A 31 3.18 -19.19 -19.33
CA TYR A 31 2.99 -18.37 -20.53
C TYR A 31 2.37 -19.14 -21.70
N LYS A 32 2.65 -20.45 -21.80
CA LYS A 32 2.08 -21.32 -22.84
C LYS A 32 0.69 -21.84 -22.45
N LEU A 33 0.52 -22.20 -21.18
CA LEU A 33 -0.72 -22.80 -20.68
C LEU A 33 -1.86 -21.79 -20.63
N VAL A 34 -1.67 -20.65 -19.97
CA VAL A 34 -2.76 -19.71 -19.64
C VAL A 34 -3.56 -19.25 -20.87
N PRO A 35 -2.96 -18.89 -22.02
CA PRO A 35 -3.71 -18.48 -23.21
C PRO A 35 -4.55 -19.60 -23.85
N THR A 36 -4.24 -20.86 -23.56
CA THR A 36 -4.94 -22.04 -24.11
C THR A 36 -6.11 -22.50 -23.26
N LEU A 37 -6.28 -21.92 -22.06
CA LEU A 37 -7.35 -22.26 -21.14
C LEU A 37 -8.71 -21.74 -21.66
N PRO A 38 -9.80 -22.48 -21.42
CA PRO A 38 -11.14 -22.03 -21.79
C PRO A 38 -11.59 -20.84 -20.92
N GLU A 39 -12.50 -20.00 -21.44
CA GLU A 39 -12.99 -18.80 -20.75
C GLU A 39 -13.58 -19.10 -19.36
N ARG A 40 -14.23 -20.27 -19.19
CA ARG A 40 -14.74 -20.74 -17.89
C ARG A 40 -13.66 -20.81 -16.81
N ALA A 41 -12.46 -21.27 -17.19
CA ALA A 41 -11.35 -21.47 -16.27
C ALA A 41 -10.66 -20.16 -15.89
N MET A 42 -10.88 -19.06 -16.63
CA MET A 42 -10.26 -17.76 -16.38
C MET A 42 -10.70 -17.12 -15.06
N LYS A 43 -11.82 -17.58 -14.48
CA LYS A 43 -12.34 -17.14 -13.17
C LYS A 43 -11.86 -18.01 -12.00
N VAL A 44 -11.21 -19.14 -12.27
CA VAL A 44 -10.66 -20.01 -11.23
C VAL A 44 -9.52 -19.28 -10.53
N GLU A 45 -9.52 -19.29 -9.20
CA GLU A 45 -8.55 -18.52 -8.40
C GLU A 45 -7.09 -18.85 -8.76
N SER A 46 -6.75 -20.13 -8.91
CA SER A 46 -5.38 -20.54 -9.29
C SER A 46 -4.96 -20.04 -10.68
N VAL A 47 -5.91 -19.90 -11.61
CA VAL A 47 -5.66 -19.30 -12.93
C VAL A 47 -5.50 -17.78 -12.82
N LEU A 48 -6.31 -17.12 -11.99
CA LEU A 48 -6.17 -15.70 -11.68
C LEU A 48 -4.80 -15.39 -11.05
N LYS A 49 -4.34 -16.23 -10.12
CA LYS A 49 -2.99 -16.16 -9.55
C LYS A 49 -1.94 -16.31 -10.65
N ALA A 50 -2.03 -17.35 -11.49
CA ALA A 50 -1.10 -17.54 -12.60
C ALA A 50 -1.04 -16.31 -13.52
N ARG A 51 -2.18 -15.74 -13.88
CA ARG A 51 -2.27 -14.51 -14.68
C ARG A 51 -1.63 -13.31 -13.99
N ALA A 52 -1.85 -13.14 -12.68
CA ALA A 52 -1.22 -12.07 -11.90
C ALA A 52 0.31 -12.22 -11.89
N TYR A 53 0.83 -13.44 -11.68
CA TYR A 53 2.27 -13.70 -11.74
C TYR A 53 2.86 -13.44 -13.14
N LEU A 54 2.16 -13.82 -14.21
CA LEU A 54 2.58 -13.53 -15.58
C LEU A 54 2.60 -12.03 -15.87
N ALA A 55 1.57 -11.29 -15.47
CA ALA A 55 1.51 -9.84 -15.60
C ALA A 55 2.65 -9.15 -14.84
N PHE A 56 2.98 -9.64 -13.64
CA PHE A 56 4.11 -9.16 -12.85
C PHE A 56 5.46 -9.42 -13.55
N HIS A 57 5.68 -10.64 -14.07
CA HIS A 57 6.96 -10.99 -14.70
C HIS A 57 7.18 -10.31 -16.06
N SER A 58 6.10 -10.07 -16.82
CA SER A 58 6.15 -9.29 -18.07
C SER A 58 6.30 -7.79 -17.84
N GLY A 59 6.20 -7.31 -16.60
CA GLY A 59 6.21 -5.89 -16.27
C GLY A 59 4.92 -5.15 -16.66
N SER A 60 3.85 -5.88 -17.04
CA SER A 60 2.52 -5.31 -17.27
C SER A 60 1.79 -5.08 -15.94
N PHE A 61 2.27 -4.10 -15.17
CA PHE A 61 1.72 -3.83 -13.84
C PHE A 61 0.26 -3.35 -13.87
N LYS A 62 -0.16 -2.68 -14.95
CA LYS A 62 -1.57 -2.28 -15.12
C LYS A 62 -2.52 -3.48 -15.13
N ASP A 63 -2.15 -4.54 -15.84
CA ASP A 63 -2.96 -5.76 -15.91
C ASP A 63 -2.94 -6.50 -14.57
N LEU A 64 -1.79 -6.52 -13.88
CA LEU A 64 -1.69 -7.04 -12.52
C LEU A 64 -2.67 -6.34 -11.59
N TYR A 65 -2.69 -5.01 -11.56
CA TYR A 65 -3.57 -4.24 -10.68
C TYR A 65 -5.04 -4.53 -10.98
N LYS A 66 -5.41 -4.54 -12.27
CA LYS A 66 -6.77 -4.89 -12.69
C LYS A 66 -7.21 -6.27 -12.21
N ILE A 67 -6.36 -7.29 -12.37
CA ILE A 67 -6.66 -8.65 -11.90
C ILE A 67 -6.87 -8.67 -10.39
N LEU A 68 -5.98 -8.01 -9.64
CA LEU A 68 -6.04 -8.00 -8.19
C LEU A 68 -7.21 -7.17 -7.65
N GLU A 69 -7.66 -6.12 -8.32
CA GLU A 69 -8.77 -5.26 -7.89
C GLU A 69 -10.16 -5.82 -8.26
N GLU A 70 -10.27 -6.55 -9.36
CA GLU A 70 -11.57 -7.02 -9.88
C GLU A 70 -12.00 -8.40 -9.35
N ASN A 71 -11.07 -9.19 -8.79
CA ASN A 71 -11.35 -10.59 -8.42
C ASN A 71 -11.10 -10.83 -6.93
N GLN A 72 -12.01 -11.54 -6.28
CA GLN A 72 -11.87 -11.93 -4.87
C GLN A 72 -10.92 -13.12 -4.74
N PHE A 73 -10.02 -13.07 -3.76
CA PHE A 73 -9.09 -14.15 -3.44
C PHE A 73 -9.39 -14.72 -2.07
N THR A 74 -9.13 -16.01 -1.88
CA THR A 74 -9.18 -16.63 -0.55
C THR A 74 -8.07 -16.10 0.38
N PRO A 75 -8.30 -16.06 1.71
CA PRO A 75 -7.31 -15.59 2.68
C PRO A 75 -5.96 -16.33 2.62
N SER A 76 -5.95 -17.60 2.22
CA SER A 76 -4.71 -18.37 2.03
C SER A 76 -3.84 -17.83 0.90
N SER A 77 -4.44 -17.24 -0.14
CA SER A 77 -3.75 -16.65 -1.28
C SER A 77 -3.37 -15.18 -1.05
N HIS A 78 -3.99 -14.49 -0.09
CA HIS A 78 -3.76 -13.06 0.19
C HIS A 78 -2.27 -12.71 0.35
N PRO A 79 -1.45 -13.41 1.17
CA PRO A 79 -0.04 -13.02 1.35
C PRO A 79 0.75 -12.96 0.04
N SER A 80 0.48 -13.91 -0.88
CA SER A 80 1.13 -13.96 -2.19
C SER A 80 0.71 -12.78 -3.08
N MET A 81 -0.58 -12.45 -3.11
CA MET A 81 -1.11 -11.36 -3.93
C MET A 81 -0.71 -9.98 -3.39
N GLN A 82 -0.68 -9.81 -2.06
CA GLN A 82 -0.20 -8.59 -1.41
C GLN A 82 1.28 -8.35 -1.68
N SER A 83 2.09 -9.42 -1.70
CA SER A 83 3.50 -9.35 -2.06
C SER A 83 3.69 -8.86 -3.50
N LEU A 84 2.92 -9.38 -4.46
CA LEU A 84 2.94 -8.92 -5.85
C LEU A 84 2.54 -7.44 -5.97
N TRP A 85 1.42 -7.04 -5.37
CA TRP A 85 0.94 -5.66 -5.37
C TRP A 85 2.00 -4.67 -4.86
N THR A 86 2.53 -4.95 -3.66
CA THR A 86 3.50 -4.06 -3.02
C THR A 86 4.82 -4.02 -3.77
N THR A 87 5.31 -5.16 -4.23
CA THR A 87 6.56 -5.26 -4.99
C THR A 87 6.43 -4.55 -6.34
N ALA A 88 5.31 -4.71 -7.06
CA ALA A 88 5.07 -4.05 -8.34
C ALA A 88 5.14 -2.52 -8.20
N HIS A 89 4.44 -1.96 -7.21
CA HIS A 89 4.51 -0.52 -6.97
C HIS A 89 5.88 -0.04 -6.50
N TYR A 90 6.66 -0.86 -5.78
CA TYR A 90 8.06 -0.51 -5.49
C TYR A 90 8.89 -0.46 -6.76
N LEU A 91 8.79 -1.48 -7.62
CA LEU A 91 9.53 -1.54 -8.88
C LEU A 91 9.19 -0.38 -9.81
N GLU A 92 7.91 -0.03 -9.96
CA GLU A 92 7.49 1.15 -10.72
C GLU A 92 8.11 2.44 -10.16
N ALA A 93 8.03 2.62 -8.85
CA ALA A 93 8.56 3.81 -8.20
C ALA A 93 10.09 3.89 -8.23
N GLU A 94 10.80 2.76 -8.17
CA GLU A 94 12.25 2.66 -8.33
C GLU A 94 12.66 2.99 -9.77
N ARG A 95 11.94 2.44 -10.76
CA ARG A 95 12.16 2.72 -12.18
C ARG A 95 11.98 4.21 -12.49
N MET A 96 10.93 4.83 -11.97
CA MET A 96 10.66 6.26 -12.18
C MET A 96 11.68 7.18 -11.49
N ARG A 97 12.30 6.74 -10.39
CA ARG A 97 13.26 7.54 -9.61
C ARG A 97 14.72 7.26 -9.96
N GLY A 98 14.99 6.20 -10.72
CA GLY A 98 16.35 5.76 -11.05
C GLY A 98 17.18 5.31 -9.84
N ARG A 99 16.55 5.04 -8.69
CA ARG A 99 17.24 4.60 -7.46
C ARG A 99 16.36 3.70 -6.61
N GLN A 100 16.99 2.83 -5.84
CA GLN A 100 16.30 1.93 -4.90
C GLN A 100 15.58 2.72 -3.80
N LEU A 101 14.41 2.22 -3.39
CA LEU A 101 13.60 2.83 -2.34
C LEU A 101 14.11 2.43 -0.95
N GLY A 102 14.50 3.43 -0.16
CA GLY A 102 14.70 3.24 1.28
C GLY A 102 13.39 3.02 2.04
N ALA A 103 13.48 2.70 3.33
CA ALA A 103 12.34 2.36 4.19
C ALA A 103 11.21 3.42 4.17
N VAL A 104 11.55 4.71 4.20
CA VAL A 104 10.58 5.81 4.15
C VAL A 104 9.91 5.89 2.77
N GLY A 105 10.64 5.61 1.70
CA GLY A 105 10.10 5.53 0.35
C GLY A 105 9.05 4.44 0.24
N LYS A 106 9.39 3.22 0.66
CA LYS A 106 8.47 2.07 0.69
C LYS A 106 7.22 2.35 1.54
N TYR A 107 7.37 3.01 2.69
CA TYR A 107 6.23 3.45 3.51
C TYR A 107 5.29 4.41 2.76
N ARG A 108 5.84 5.44 2.09
CA ARG A 108 5.04 6.39 1.31
C ARG A 108 4.27 5.70 0.17
N ILE A 109 4.88 4.72 -0.49
CA ILE A 109 4.23 3.94 -1.54
C ILE A 109 3.06 3.12 -0.98
N ARG A 110 3.25 2.36 0.10
CA ARG A 110 2.15 1.60 0.73
C ARG A 110 0.99 2.49 1.19
N ARG A 111 1.28 3.72 1.60
CA ARG A 111 0.25 4.72 1.96
C ARG A 111 -0.48 5.29 0.76
N LYS A 112 0.21 5.45 -0.37
CA LYS A 112 -0.38 5.99 -1.61
C LYS A 112 -1.22 4.95 -2.34
N TYR A 113 -0.80 3.69 -2.28
CA TYR A 113 -1.44 2.56 -2.95
C TYR A 113 -1.76 1.47 -1.91
N PRO A 114 -2.83 1.66 -1.11
CA PRO A 114 -3.26 0.66 -0.14
C PRO A 114 -3.69 -0.63 -0.85
N LEU A 115 -3.69 -1.74 -0.11
CA LEU A 115 -4.10 -3.04 -0.65
C LEU A 115 -5.61 -3.02 -0.96
N PRO A 116 -6.04 -3.53 -2.12
CA PRO A 116 -7.45 -3.61 -2.44
C PRO A 116 -8.17 -4.64 -1.56
N ARG A 117 -9.47 -4.42 -1.30
CA ARG A 117 -10.31 -5.28 -0.41
C ARG A 117 -10.46 -6.73 -0.89
N THR A 118 -10.14 -6.98 -2.15
CA THR A 118 -10.10 -8.29 -2.79
C THR A 118 -8.97 -9.20 -2.29
N ILE A 119 -7.88 -8.61 -1.79
CA ILE A 119 -6.69 -9.31 -1.29
C ILE A 119 -6.35 -8.93 0.16
N TRP A 120 -7.28 -8.26 0.85
CA TRP A 120 -7.12 -7.76 2.21
C TRP A 120 -8.48 -7.72 2.91
N ASP A 121 -8.56 -8.33 4.09
CA ASP A 121 -9.77 -8.44 4.93
C ASP A 121 -10.24 -7.11 5.56
N GLY A 122 -9.45 -6.06 5.45
CA GLY A 122 -9.79 -4.73 5.94
C GLY A 122 -9.32 -4.47 7.35
N GLU A 123 -8.55 -5.37 7.98
CA GLU A 123 -7.96 -5.10 9.30
C GLU A 123 -6.83 -4.07 9.16
N GLU A 124 -7.19 -2.80 9.14
CA GLU A 124 -6.23 -1.71 9.18
C GLU A 124 -5.46 -1.81 10.49
N THR A 125 -4.15 -2.13 10.44
CA THR A 125 -3.23 -1.82 11.54
C THR A 125 -3.08 -0.31 11.58
N SER A 126 -4.09 0.33 12.14
CA SER A 126 -4.16 1.75 12.36
C SER A 126 -3.02 2.12 13.30
N TYR A 127 -1.89 2.57 12.74
CA TYR A 127 -0.82 3.29 13.45
C TYR A 127 -1.29 4.66 13.97
N CYS A 128 -2.59 4.87 13.91
CA CYS A 128 -3.33 6.02 14.26
C CYS A 128 -3.94 5.70 15.63
N PHE A 129 -3.15 6.01 16.67
CA PHE A 129 -3.52 5.96 18.09
C PHE A 129 -5.03 6.09 18.34
N LYS A 130 -5.60 5.32 19.28
CA LYS A 130 -6.97 5.55 19.78
C LYS A 130 -7.15 7.05 20.05
N ASP A 131 -8.27 7.64 19.64
CA ASP A 131 -8.44 9.12 19.72
C ASP A 131 -8.16 9.70 21.11
N ARG A 132 -8.46 8.93 22.16
CA ARG A 132 -8.14 9.26 23.55
C ARG A 132 -6.65 9.50 23.81
N SER A 133 -5.75 8.68 23.27
CA SER A 133 -4.30 8.87 23.50
C SER A 133 -3.74 10.05 22.71
N ARG A 134 -4.36 10.42 21.57
CA ARG A 134 -3.99 11.66 20.85
C ARG A 134 -4.31 12.92 21.66
N ILE A 135 -5.49 12.97 22.27
CA ILE A 135 -5.92 14.09 23.10
C ILE A 135 -4.95 14.23 24.29
N LEU A 136 -4.69 13.14 25.00
CA LEU A 136 -3.79 13.14 26.16
C LEU A 136 -2.37 13.62 25.82
N LEU A 137 -1.80 13.18 24.69
CA LEU A 137 -0.49 13.64 24.24
C LEU A 137 -0.47 15.12 23.86
N ARG A 138 -1.55 15.63 23.22
CA ARG A 138 -1.66 17.06 22.88
C ARG A 138 -1.79 17.94 24.11
N ASP A 139 -2.63 17.54 25.07
CA ASP A 139 -2.83 18.29 26.32
C ASP A 139 -1.54 18.35 27.13
N TRP A 140 -0.79 17.26 27.17
CA TRP A 140 0.50 17.22 27.83
C TRP A 140 1.52 18.11 27.10
N TYR A 141 1.58 18.03 25.77
CA TYR A 141 2.49 18.84 24.95
C TYR A 141 2.27 20.34 25.12
N ALA A 142 1.02 20.79 25.28
CA ALA A 142 0.68 22.18 25.56
C ALA A 142 1.27 22.67 26.90
N LYS A 143 1.44 21.76 27.87
CA LYS A 143 2.03 22.06 29.19
C LYS A 143 3.54 21.93 29.19
N ASN A 144 4.08 20.90 28.56
CA ASN A 144 5.51 20.63 28.50
C ASN A 144 5.87 19.96 27.15
N GLN A 145 6.77 20.57 26.38
CA GLN A 145 7.18 20.04 25.07
C GLN A 145 8.35 19.05 25.15
N TYR A 146 9.01 18.94 26.31
CA TYR A 146 10.22 18.15 26.52
C TYR A 146 10.08 17.26 27.77
N PRO A 147 9.29 16.18 27.70
CA PRO A 147 9.14 15.25 28.82
C PRO A 147 10.45 14.54 29.14
N ASN A 148 10.75 14.41 30.43
CA ASN A 148 11.85 13.62 30.93
C ASN A 148 11.57 12.10 30.83
N PRO A 149 12.56 11.22 31.04
CA PRO A 149 12.37 9.77 30.89
C PRO A 149 11.30 9.16 31.81
N LYS A 150 11.07 9.72 33.00
CA LYS A 150 10.01 9.27 33.93
C LYS A 150 8.64 9.66 33.38
N GLU A 151 8.46 10.92 32.99
CA GLU A 151 7.21 11.42 32.41
C GLU A 151 6.83 10.68 31.12
N LYS A 152 7.81 10.35 30.28
CA LYS A 152 7.57 9.51 29.08
C LYS A 152 7.03 8.12 29.42
N ARG A 153 7.55 7.50 30.50
CA ARG A 153 7.08 6.19 30.97
C ARG A 153 5.66 6.28 31.54
N ASP A 154 5.35 7.36 32.26
CA ASP A 154 4.02 7.57 32.81
C ASP A 154 2.99 7.87 31.71
N LEU A 155 3.35 8.68 30.71
CA LEU A 155 2.55 8.89 29.51
C LEU A 155 2.34 7.61 28.71
N ALA A 156 3.37 6.78 28.56
CA ALA A 156 3.27 5.48 27.90
C ALA A 156 2.21 4.60 28.60
N LYS A 157 2.24 4.52 29.93
CA LYS A 157 1.24 3.79 30.73
C LYS A 157 -0.17 4.34 30.53
N GLN A 158 -0.35 5.66 30.60
CA GLN A 158 -1.68 6.28 30.49
C GLN A 158 -2.27 6.21 29.08
N THR A 159 -1.42 6.27 28.05
CA THR A 159 -1.84 6.23 26.63
C THR A 159 -1.96 4.82 26.07
N GLY A 160 -1.43 3.81 26.77
CA GLY A 160 -1.29 2.44 26.28
C GLY A 160 -0.26 2.30 25.17
N LEU A 161 0.71 3.22 25.08
CA LEU A 161 1.76 3.26 24.06
C LEU A 161 3.09 2.81 24.63
N SER A 162 4.03 2.43 23.76
CA SER A 162 5.42 2.21 24.17
C SER A 162 6.14 3.53 24.43
N SER A 163 7.14 3.50 25.31
CA SER A 163 7.99 4.66 25.61
C SER A 163 8.67 5.23 24.35
N THR A 164 8.98 4.37 23.37
CA THR A 164 9.51 4.76 22.06
C THR A 164 8.48 5.51 21.22
N GLN A 165 7.22 5.04 21.19
CA GLN A 165 6.14 5.72 20.47
C GLN A 165 5.89 7.12 21.04
N VAL A 166 5.83 7.26 22.38
CA VAL A 166 5.71 8.56 23.04
C VAL A 166 6.91 9.45 22.68
N SER A 167 8.14 8.94 22.78
CA SER A 167 9.34 9.71 22.42
C SER A 167 9.32 10.21 20.97
N ASN A 168 8.92 9.35 20.03
CA ASN A 168 8.81 9.69 18.62
C ASN A 168 7.70 10.71 18.37
N TRP A 169 6.57 10.61 19.07
CA TRP A 169 5.48 11.56 18.95
C TRP A 169 5.93 12.98 19.32
N PHE A 170 6.59 13.16 20.47
CA PHE A 170 7.09 14.47 20.91
C PHE A 170 8.16 15.02 19.95
N LYS A 171 9.08 14.16 19.47
CA LYS A 171 10.08 14.54 18.46
C LYS A 171 9.41 15.04 17.18
N ASN A 172 8.45 14.28 16.65
CA ASN A 172 7.76 14.60 15.41
C ASN A 172 6.88 15.85 15.56
N ARG A 173 6.25 16.07 16.72
CA ARG A 173 5.44 17.26 16.98
C ARG A 173 6.30 18.53 16.97
N ARG A 174 7.43 18.53 17.69
CA ARG A 174 8.39 19.66 17.65
C ARG A 174 8.97 19.91 16.27
N GLN A 175 9.20 18.85 15.49
CA GLN A 175 9.64 19.02 14.10
C GLN A 175 8.57 19.73 13.26
N ARG A 176 7.30 19.33 13.38
CA ARG A 176 6.19 20.01 12.68
C ARG A 176 6.03 21.45 13.13
N ASP A 177 6.17 21.75 14.42
CA ASP A 177 6.05 23.12 14.94
C ASP A 177 7.20 24.00 14.43
N ARG A 178 8.42 23.47 14.33
CA ARG A 178 9.55 24.19 13.68
C ARG A 178 9.31 24.41 12.21
N THR A 179 8.92 23.37 11.45
CA THR A 179 8.57 23.54 10.03
C THR A 179 7.41 24.52 9.85
N ALA A 180 6.42 24.54 10.76
CA ALA A 180 5.32 25.50 10.72
C ALA A 180 5.76 26.93 11.09
N ALA A 181 6.73 27.10 11.97
CA ALA A 181 7.33 28.40 12.29
C ALA A 181 8.20 28.91 11.13
N ASP A 182 9.02 28.03 10.52
CA ASP A 182 9.83 28.34 9.34
C ASP A 182 8.95 28.67 8.14
N LEU A 183 7.88 27.90 7.92
CA LEU A 183 6.86 28.18 6.91
C LEU A 183 5.96 29.37 7.30
N GLY A 184 5.92 29.78 8.58
CA GLY A 184 5.25 31.00 9.02
C GLY A 184 5.94 32.26 8.48
N MET A 185 7.25 32.18 8.21
CA MET A 185 8.02 33.22 7.54
C MET A 185 7.80 33.21 6.01
N PHE A 186 7.55 32.04 5.41
CA PHE A 186 7.22 31.91 3.98
C PHE A 186 5.71 32.01 3.67
N CYS A 187 4.83 31.92 4.67
CA CYS A 187 3.38 31.98 4.50
C CYS A 187 2.90 33.39 4.16
N LEU A 188 3.60 34.46 4.59
CA LEU A 188 3.24 35.81 4.14
C LEU A 188 3.45 35.98 2.63
N GLU A 189 4.41 35.27 2.01
CA GLU A 189 4.59 35.31 0.56
C GLU A 189 3.62 34.36 -0.16
N PHE A 190 3.39 33.14 0.34
CA PHE A 190 2.49 32.19 -0.33
C PHE A 190 1.01 32.53 -0.16
N VAL A 191 0.60 33.04 1.01
CA VAL A 191 -0.77 33.52 1.21
C VAL A 191 -1.01 34.81 0.43
N CYS A 192 -0.01 35.70 0.30
CA CYS A 192 -0.10 36.82 -0.65
C CYS A 192 -0.14 36.36 -2.12
N PHE A 193 0.59 35.32 -2.50
CA PHE A 193 0.61 34.81 -3.88
C PHE A 193 -0.70 34.10 -4.25
N VAL A 194 -1.25 33.29 -3.33
CA VAL A 194 -2.54 32.61 -3.54
C VAL A 194 -3.70 33.59 -3.47
N LEU A 195 -3.69 34.60 -2.58
CA LEU A 195 -4.71 35.66 -2.57
C LEU A 195 -4.60 36.61 -3.78
N ARG A 196 -3.38 36.92 -4.27
CA ARG A 196 -3.21 37.71 -5.51
C ARG A 196 -3.71 36.97 -6.74
N LEU A 197 -3.50 35.65 -6.83
CA LEU A 197 -4.05 34.83 -7.92
C LEU A 197 -5.57 34.65 -7.81
N TYR A 198 -6.11 34.58 -6.60
CA TYR A 198 -7.56 34.42 -6.40
C TYR A 198 -8.34 35.72 -6.68
N ILE A 199 -7.76 36.89 -6.40
CA ILE A 199 -8.38 38.18 -6.74
C ILE A 199 -8.31 38.46 -8.26
N PHE A 200 -7.27 38.00 -8.96
CA PHE A 200 -7.17 38.17 -10.41
C PHE A 200 -8.14 37.28 -11.21
N TYR A 201 -8.54 36.13 -10.65
CA TYR A 201 -9.43 35.16 -11.34
C TYR A 201 -10.93 35.44 -11.13
N VAL A 202 -11.29 36.35 -10.22
CA VAL A 202 -12.71 36.63 -9.86
C VAL A 202 -13.16 38.02 -10.33
N LEU A 203 -12.27 38.84 -10.90
CA LEU A 203 -12.61 40.18 -11.40
C LEU A 203 -12.24 40.46 -12.86
N TYR A 204 -11.93 39.43 -13.67
CA TYR A 204 -11.95 39.48 -15.14
C TYR A 204 -12.39 38.15 -15.72
#